data_AF-A0A1G6K3Y4-F1
#
_entry.id   AF-A0A1G6K3Y4-F1
#
_cell.length_a   1.000
_cell.length_b   1.000
_cell.length_c   1.000
_cell.angle_alpha   90.00
_cell.angle_beta   90.00
_cell.angle_gamma   90.00
#
_symmetry.space_group_name_H-M   'P 1'
#
loop_
_entity.id
_entity.type
_entity.pdbx_description
1 polymer ?
#
loop_
_entity_poly.entity_id
_entity_poly.type
_entity_poly.pdbx_seq_one_letter_code
_entity_poly.pdbx_strand_id
1 'polypeptide(L)' 'MAAPNDGAANVALVTLLSGALAVRKNDITLTNGATSRMKRMQIKGDPAKLIGAIASYDGERE' A
#
# COMPACT_ATOMS: atom_id res chain seq x y z
N MET A 1 20.85 -2.44 18.40
CA MET A 1 20.66 -3.05 17.07
C MET A 1 19.18 -3.01 16.74
N ALA A 2 18.77 -2.23 15.74
CA ALA A 2 17.38 -2.20 15.30
C ALA A 2 17.13 -3.43 14.41
N ALA A 3 16.28 -4.35 14.89
CA ALA A 3 15.87 -5.57 14.18
C ALA A 3 14.91 -5.22 13.01
N PRO A 4 14.64 -6.16 12.08
CA PRO A 4 14.19 -5.90 10.71
C PRO A 4 12.69 -5.54 10.63
N ASN A 5 12.31 -4.36 11.10
CA ASN A 5 10.93 -3.87 10.99
C ASN A 5 10.57 -3.41 9.56
N ASP A 6 11.58 -3.20 8.72
CA ASP A 6 11.45 -2.80 7.33
C ASP A 6 10.50 -3.70 6.54
N GLY A 7 10.69 -5.02 6.65
CA GLY A 7 9.87 -6.01 5.97
C GLY A 7 8.42 -6.01 6.46
N ALA A 8 8.21 -5.96 7.77
CA ALA A 8 6.87 -5.99 8.36
C ALA A 8 6.02 -4.78 7.95
N ALA A 9 6.61 -3.57 7.96
CA ALA A 9 5.92 -2.37 7.55
C ALA A 9 5.61 -2.35 6.04
N ASN A 10 6.48 -2.92 5.20
CA ASN A 10 6.22 -3.04 3.76
C ASN A 10 5.08 -4.02 3.49
N VAL A 11 5.08 -5.18 4.16
CA VAL A 11 4.02 -6.19 4.04
C VAL A 11 2.67 -5.69 4.55
N ALA A 12 2.67 -4.95 5.66
CA ALA A 12 1.46 -4.33 6.21
C ALA A 12 0.85 -3.35 5.21
N LEU A 13 1.66 -2.50 4.58
CA LEU A 13 1.17 -1.52 3.61
C LEU A 13 0.63 -2.19 2.33
N VAL A 14 1.30 -3.23 1.83
CA VAL A 14 0.78 -4.02 0.70
C VAL A 14 -0.56 -4.67 1.05
N THR A 15 -0.70 -5.19 2.28
CA THR A 15 -1.94 -5.82 2.73
C THR A 15 -3.08 -4.81 2.86
N LEU A 16 -2.81 -3.66 3.50
CA LEU A 16 -3.76 -2.55 3.62
C LEU A 16 -4.26 -2.09 2.24
N LEU A 17 -3.33 -1.77 1.33
CA LEU A 17 -3.66 -1.28 0.00
C LEU A 17 -4.42 -2.32 -0.83
N SER A 18 -4.06 -3.61 -0.71
CA SER A 18 -4.77 -4.68 -1.42
C SER A 18 -6.24 -4.79 -1.00
N GLY A 19 -6.52 -4.64 0.29
CA GLY A 19 -7.89 -4.66 0.82
C GLY A 19 -8.65 -3.38 0.51
N ALA A 20 -8.04 -2.22 0.73
CA ALA A 20 -8.69 -0.93 0.53
C ALA A 20 -9.03 -0.66 -0.95
N LEU A 21 -8.15 -1.06 -1.87
CA LEU A 21 -8.29 -0.76 -3.30
C LEU A 21 -8.81 -1.95 -4.13
N ALA A 22 -9.06 -3.10 -3.49
CA ALA A 22 -9.49 -4.34 -4.13
C ALA A 22 -8.57 -4.78 -5.30
N VAL A 23 -7.27 -4.59 -5.14
CA VAL A 23 -6.24 -5.01 -6.12
C VAL A 23 -5.42 -6.18 -5.59
N ARG A 24 -4.81 -6.97 -6.48
CA ARG A 24 -3.96 -8.09 -6.06
C ARG A 24 -2.66 -7.57 -5.47
N LYS A 25 -2.08 -8.30 -4.52
CA LYS A 25 -0.79 -7.95 -3.91
C LYS A 25 0.34 -7.82 -4.94
N ASN A 26 0.35 -8.65 -6.00
CA ASN A 26 1.32 -8.57 -7.09
C ASN A 26 1.19 -7.32 -7.97
N ASP A 27 0.05 -6.64 -7.93
CA ASP A 27 -0.16 -5.38 -8.63
C ASP A 27 0.32 -4.16 -7.82
N ILE A 28 0.76 -4.37 -6.58
CA ILE A 28 1.30 -3.34 -5.69
C ILE A 28 2.82 -3.54 -5.61
N THR A 29 3.58 -2.50 -5.90
CA THR A 29 5.04 -2.54 -5.84
C THR A 29 5.56 -1.32 -5.11
N LEU A 30 6.43 -1.55 -4.12
CA LEU A 30 7.19 -0.49 -3.48
C LEU A 30 8.27 -0.01 -4.45
N THR A 31 8.15 1.24 -4.91
CA THR A 31 9.13 1.83 -5.84
C THR A 31 10.24 2.58 -5.11
N ASN A 32 9.98 3.09 -3.90
CA ASN A 32 11.00 3.76 -3.11
C ASN A 32 10.68 3.81 -1.61
N GLY A 33 11.73 3.89 -0.79
CA GLY A 33 11.60 4.18 0.63
C GLY A 33 11.34 2.95 1.50
N ALA A 34 11.87 1.77 1.11
CA ALA A 34 11.78 0.55 1.92
C ALA A 34 12.11 0.82 3.38
N THR A 35 13.26 1.46 3.61
CA THR A 35 13.82 1.80 4.92
C THR A 35 13.44 3.18 5.43
N SER A 36 12.59 3.91 4.69
CA SER A 36 12.17 5.27 5.02
C SER A 36 10.74 5.30 5.55
N ARG A 37 10.42 6.34 6.34
CA ARG A 37 9.04 6.60 6.77
C ARG A 37 8.14 6.99 5.59
N MET A 38 8.72 7.59 4.54
CA MET A 38 7.99 7.96 3.33
C MET A 38 8.13 6.86 2.27
N LYS A 39 7.03 6.15 2.01
CA LYS A 39 6.98 5.04 1.04
C LYS A 39 6.22 5.45 -0.21
N ARG A 40 6.81 5.18 -1.38
CA ARG A 40 6.15 5.36 -2.67
C ARG A 40 5.74 4.00 -3.21
N MET A 41 4.46 3.83 -3.47
CA MET A 41 3.86 2.61 -4.01
C MET A 41 3.37 2.86 -5.43
N GLN A 42 3.68 1.95 -6.33
CA GLN A 42 3.05 1.87 -7.64
C GLN A 42 1.98 0.79 -7.60
N ILE A 43 0.78 1.12 -8.09
CA ILE A 43 -0.38 0.23 -8.08
C ILE A 43 -0.88 0.09 -9.51
N LYS A 44 -0.97 -1.14 -9.99
CA LYS A 44 -1.54 -1.49 -11.30
C LYS A 44 -3.01 -1.87 -11.12
N GLY A 45 -3.84 -1.50 -12.09
CA GLY A 45 -5.25 -1.82 -12.06
C GLY A 45 -6.08 -0.89 -12.93
N ASP A 46 -7.40 -1.02 -12.80
CA ASP A 46 -8.35 -0.15 -13.47
C ASP A 46 -8.35 1.25 -12.83
N PRO A 47 -8.08 2.31 -13.60
CA PRO A 47 -7.94 3.66 -13.04
C PRO A 47 -9.24 4.18 -12.44
N ALA A 48 -10.41 3.88 -13.02
CA ALA A 48 -11.70 4.35 -12.49
C ALA A 48 -12.01 3.72 -11.13
N LYS A 49 -11.77 2.42 -10.98
CA LYS A 49 -11.91 1.70 -9.70
C LYS A 49 -10.94 2.21 -8.65
N LEU A 50 -9.69 2.44 -9.01
CA LEU A 50 -8.68 2.97 -8.09
C LEU A 50 -9.06 4.36 -7.59
N ILE A 51 -9.46 5.27 -8.49
CA ILE A 51 -9.89 6.62 -8.13
C ILE A 51 -11.11 6.56 -7.22
N GLY A 52 -12.12 5.73 -7.55
CA GLY A 52 -13.32 5.58 -6.72
C GLY A 52 -13.01 5.03 -5.32
N ALA A 53 -12.14 4.02 -5.21
CA ALA A 53 -11.73 3.46 -3.93
C ALA A 53 -10.95 4.47 -3.08
N ILE A 54 -10.05 5.26 -3.68
CA ILE A 54 -9.30 6.31 -2.98
C ILE A 54 -10.22 7.45 -2.55
N ALA A 55 -11.11 7.90 -3.42
CA ALA A 55 -12.03 9.00 -3.12
C ALA A 55 -13.04 8.66 -2.01
N SER A 56 -13.36 7.37 -1.84
CA SER A 56 -14.24 6.87 -0.78
C SER A 56 -13.49 6.40 0.48
N TYR A 57 -12.17 6.50 0.50
CA TYR A 57 -11.36 6.07 1.64
C TYR A 57 -11.33 7.17 2.72
N ASP A 58 -11.99 6.90 3.84
CA ASP A 58 -12.16 7.85 4.95
C ASP A 58 -11.01 7.83 5.97
N GLY A 59 -10.08 6.88 5.87
CA GLY A 59 -8.88 6.83 6.72
C GLY A 59 -9.09 6.27 8.13
N GLU A 60 -10.32 6.14 8.63
CA GLU A 60 -10.62 5.74 10.02
C GLU A 60 -10.90 4.23 10.22
N ARG A 61 -10.34 3.35 9.39
CA ARG A 61 -10.48 1.90 9.60
C ARG A 61 -9.34 1.36 10.46
N GLU A 62 -9.46 1.55 11.77
CA GLU A 62 -8.78 0.75 12.81
C GLU A 62 -9.81 -0.02 13.65
#